data_AF-A0A1A8VRP7-F1
#
_entry.id   AF-A0A1A8VRP7-F1
#
_cell.length_a   1.000
_cell.length_b   1.000
_cell.length_c   1.000
_cell.angle_alpha   90.00
_cell.angle_beta   90.00
_cell.angle_gamma   90.00
#
_symmetry.space_group_name_H-M   'P 1'
#
loop_
_entity.id
_entity.type
_entity.pdbx_description
1 polymer ?
#
loop_
_entity_poly.entity_id
_entity_poly.type
_entity_poly.pdbx_seq_one_letter_code
_entity_poly.pdbx_strand_id
1 'polypeptide(L)'
;MILYVRYNSVIIMGNKHSRRKKYELCEMQYEKEFELKFPWNEIIKWGSHDLNVDISIITIQNIIEYIKDITMDEETFFHMTEGNSLDAFHFDENFVLWAKSLLKEINNLKKVRYNVVPKLISENEFWLRYFSTIKMIIVKEAFKCTKN
;
A
#
# COMPACT_ATOMS: atom_id res chain seq x y z
N MET A 1 11.43 8.29 -4.74
CA MET A 1 11.97 7.22 -5.60
C MET A 1 10.94 7.02 -6.70
N ILE A 2 11.27 7.48 -7.89
CA ILE A 2 10.41 7.45 -9.08
C ILE A 2 10.52 6.03 -9.65
N LEU A 3 9.41 5.29 -9.71
CA LEU A 3 9.39 4.02 -10.43
C LEU A 3 9.45 4.33 -11.92
N TYR A 4 10.57 3.96 -12.56
CA TYR A 4 10.75 4.11 -14.00
C TYR A 4 9.80 3.16 -14.75
N VAL A 5 8.90 3.73 -15.55
CA VAL A 5 8.21 2.98 -16.61
C VAL A 5 8.90 3.30 -17.94
N ARG A 6 9.63 2.31 -18.49
CA ARG A 6 10.25 2.42 -19.82
C ARG A 6 9.20 2.10 -20.88
N TYR A 7 8.69 3.12 -21.57
CA TYR A 7 7.88 2.91 -22.77
C TYR A 7 8.77 2.89 -24.02
N ASN A 8 8.74 1.77 -24.75
CA ASN A 8 9.38 1.66 -26.05
C ASN A 8 8.61 2.53 -27.06
N SER A 9 9.21 3.62 -27.50
CA SER A 9 8.72 4.38 -28.66
C SER A 9 8.93 3.56 -29.92
N VAL A 10 7.85 3.08 -30.54
CA VAL A 10 7.90 2.50 -31.89
C VAL A 10 8.15 3.64 -32.89
N ILE A 11 9.37 3.70 -33.44
CA ILE A 11 9.69 4.62 -34.53
C ILE A 11 9.22 4.00 -35.84
N ILE A 12 8.10 4.49 -36.40
CA ILE A 12 7.70 4.15 -37.78
C ILE A 12 8.40 5.16 -38.72
N MET A 13 9.43 4.70 -39.42
CA MET A 13 10.06 5.43 -40.54
C MET A 13 9.10 5.46 -41.74
N GLY A 14 8.65 6.65 -42.13
CA GLY A 14 7.86 6.88 -43.34
C GLY A 14 8.44 8.00 -44.20
N ASN A 15 8.93 7.63 -45.38
CA ASN A 15 9.64 8.45 -46.36
C ASN A 15 8.72 9.49 -47.08
N LYS A 16 9.37 10.50 -47.66
CA LYS A 16 8.90 11.77 -48.25
C LYS A 16 7.65 11.68 -49.16
N HIS A 17 6.66 12.54 -48.90
CA HIS A 17 6.21 13.60 -49.84
C HIS A 17 5.14 14.52 -49.23
N SER A 18 5.18 15.77 -49.68
CA SER A 18 4.41 16.94 -49.28
C SER A 18 2.88 16.75 -49.30
N ARG A 19 2.25 16.97 -48.15
CA ARG A 19 0.93 17.60 -47.95
C ARG A 19 0.80 17.85 -46.44
N ARG A 20 0.47 19.09 -46.03
CA ARG A 20 0.32 19.50 -44.63
C ARG A 20 -0.62 18.52 -43.91
N LYS A 21 -0.06 17.55 -43.19
CA LYS A 21 -0.81 16.68 -42.30
C LYS A 21 -1.16 17.54 -41.09
N LYS A 22 -2.46 17.75 -40.90
CA LYS A 22 -3.04 18.33 -39.69
C LYS A 22 -2.57 17.42 -38.55
N TYR A 23 -1.66 17.91 -37.72
CA TYR A 23 -1.22 17.16 -36.55
C TYR A 23 -2.41 17.14 -35.59
N GLU A 24 -3.10 16.01 -35.52
CA GLU A 24 -3.91 15.71 -34.34
C GLU A 24 -2.92 15.59 -33.21
N LEU A 25 -2.90 16.60 -32.33
CA LEU A 25 -2.28 16.48 -31.02
C LEU A 25 -3.03 15.35 -30.34
N CYS A 26 -2.48 14.13 -30.40
CA CYS A 26 -2.84 13.07 -29.49
C CYS A 26 -2.58 13.68 -28.11
N GLU A 27 -3.66 13.98 -27.39
CA GLU A 27 -3.59 14.41 -26.00
C GLU A 27 -2.82 13.33 -25.27
N MET A 28 -1.53 13.58 -25.04
CA MET A 28 -0.75 12.78 -24.12
C MET A 28 -1.39 12.99 -22.77
N GLN A 29 -2.28 12.06 -22.40
CA GLN A 29 -2.76 11.94 -21.04
C GLN A 29 -1.51 11.70 -20.20
N TYR A 30 -1.04 12.74 -19.52
CA TYR A 30 -0.09 12.58 -18.44
C TYR A 30 -0.76 11.66 -17.43
N GLU A 31 -0.39 10.38 -17.44
CA GLU A 31 -0.71 9.49 -16.35
C GLU A 31 -0.17 10.16 -15.10
N LYS A 32 -1.10 10.68 -14.29
CA LYS A 32 -0.80 11.35 -13.04
C LYS A 32 0.08 10.40 -12.24
N GLU A 33 1.34 10.78 -12.01
CA GLU A 33 2.30 9.97 -11.25
C GLU A 33 1.61 9.51 -9.96
N PHE A 34 1.46 8.19 -9.81
CA PHE A 34 0.80 7.62 -8.65
C PHE A 34 1.74 7.76 -7.45
N GLU A 35 1.59 8.86 -6.71
CA GLU A 35 2.31 9.07 -5.48
C GLU A 35 1.54 8.49 -4.30
N LEU A 36 2.15 7.49 -3.64
CA LEU A 36 1.67 6.96 -2.38
C LEU A 36 1.83 8.00 -1.28
N LYS A 37 0.72 8.40 -0.69
CA LYS A 37 0.70 9.34 0.43
C LYS A 37 1.27 8.67 1.69
N PHE A 38 1.84 9.49 2.57
CA PHE A 38 2.19 9.06 3.92
C PHE A 38 0.92 8.61 4.68
N PRO A 39 0.93 7.47 5.39
CA PRO A 39 2.09 6.63 5.71
C PRO A 39 2.28 5.41 4.78
N TRP A 40 1.41 5.21 3.79
CA TRP A 40 1.40 4.01 2.94
C TRP A 40 2.73 3.73 2.25
N ASN A 41 3.42 4.75 1.74
CA ASN A 41 4.73 4.59 1.11
C ASN A 41 5.76 3.94 2.06
N GLU A 42 5.78 4.37 3.32
CA GLU A 42 6.73 3.86 4.32
C GLU A 42 6.33 2.46 4.79
N ILE A 43 5.04 2.23 4.97
CA ILE A 43 4.50 0.92 5.36
C ILE A 43 4.79 -0.14 4.29
N ILE A 44 4.59 0.18 3.01
CA ILE A 44 4.86 -0.76 1.91
C ILE A 44 6.34 -1.11 1.87
N LYS A 45 7.23 -0.11 1.91
CA LYS A 45 8.69 -0.34 1.94
C LYS A 45 9.12 -1.18 3.14
N TRP A 46 8.58 -0.89 4.32
CA TRP A 46 8.87 -1.64 5.54
C TRP A 46 8.38 -3.09 5.43
N GLY A 47 7.15 -3.30 4.97
CA GLY A 47 6.56 -4.63 4.85
C GLY A 47 7.20 -5.48 3.76
N SER A 48 7.71 -4.85 2.70
CA SER A 48 8.38 -5.51 1.58
C SER A 48 9.91 -5.51 1.69
N HIS A 49 10.48 -5.01 2.79
CA HIS A 49 11.93 -4.84 2.93
C HIS A 49 12.72 -6.12 2.64
N ASP A 50 12.19 -7.26 3.08
CA ASP A 50 12.83 -8.57 2.95
C ASP A 50 12.51 -9.25 1.60
N LEU A 51 11.64 -8.63 0.80
CA LEU A 51 11.18 -9.13 -0.49
C LEU A 51 11.92 -8.39 -1.59
N ASN A 52 12.85 -9.05 -2.26
CA ASN A 52 13.51 -8.51 -3.44
C ASN A 52 12.58 -8.56 -4.68
N VAL A 53 11.38 -7.98 -4.54
CA VAL A 53 10.28 -8.06 -5.51
C VAL A 53 9.71 -6.66 -5.73
N ASP A 54 9.54 -6.29 -7.00
CA ASP A 54 8.84 -5.05 -7.35
C ASP A 54 7.32 -5.26 -7.20
N ILE A 55 6.69 -4.45 -6.34
CA ILE A 55 5.24 -4.49 -6.13
C ILE A 55 4.58 -3.50 -7.08
N SER A 56 3.68 -4.00 -7.93
CA SER A 56 2.93 -3.16 -8.87
C SER A 56 1.99 -2.19 -8.14
N ILE A 57 1.69 -1.04 -8.76
CA ILE A 57 0.75 -0.04 -8.21
C ILE A 57 -0.63 -0.66 -7.91
N ILE A 58 -1.12 -1.53 -8.80
CA ILE A 58 -2.41 -2.22 -8.64
C ILE A 58 -2.38 -3.10 -7.38
N THR A 59 -1.28 -3.83 -7.17
CA THR A 59 -1.10 -4.65 -5.97
C THR A 59 -1.08 -3.80 -4.71
N ILE A 60 -0.43 -2.63 -4.74
CA ILE A 60 -0.41 -1.71 -3.59
C ILE A 60 -1.81 -1.20 -3.26
N GLN A 61 -2.61 -0.85 -4.27
CA GLN A 61 -4.01 -0.42 -4.06
C GLN A 61 -4.83 -1.53 -3.42
N ASN A 62 -4.69 -2.78 -3.89
CA ASN A 62 -5.37 -3.93 -3.30
C ASN A 62 -4.95 -4.18 -1.85
N ILE A 63 -3.66 -4.04 -1.54
CA ILE A 63 -3.14 -4.14 -0.17
C ILE A 63 -3.81 -3.09 0.72
N ILE A 64 -3.88 -1.83 0.27
CA ILE A 64 -4.48 -0.73 1.05
C ILE A 64 -5.96 -0.98 1.33
N GLU A 65 -6.73 -1.40 0.34
CA GLU A 65 -8.15 -1.72 0.54
C GLU A 65 -8.31 -2.90 1.50
N TYR A 66 -7.49 -3.94 1.36
CA TYR A 66 -7.55 -5.07 2.29
C TYR A 66 -7.20 -4.68 3.73
N ILE A 67 -6.25 -3.76 3.92
CA ILE A 67 -5.91 -3.21 5.25
C ILE A 67 -7.06 -2.37 5.83
N LYS A 68 -7.92 -1.78 5.01
CA LYS A 68 -9.12 -1.10 5.52
C LYS A 68 -10.15 -2.10 6.01
N ASP A 69 -10.33 -3.20 5.28
CA ASP A 69 -11.30 -4.26 5.60
C ASP A 69 -11.01 -4.94 6.94
N ILE A 70 -9.74 -5.14 7.32
CA ILE A 70 -9.39 -5.74 8.62
C ILE A 70 -9.85 -4.90 9.83
N THR A 71 -10.22 -3.63 9.61
CA THR A 71 -10.70 -2.73 10.67
C THR A 71 -12.16 -2.39 10.53
N MET A 72 -12.94 -3.14 9.75
CA MET A 72 -14.37 -2.89 9.57
C MET A 72 -15.15 -2.84 10.90
N ASP A 73 -14.84 -3.77 11.80
CA ASP A 73 -15.43 -3.92 13.13
C ASP A 73 -14.47 -4.70 14.06
N GLU A 74 -14.82 -4.82 15.35
CA GLU A 74 -13.96 -5.48 16.34
C GLU A 74 -13.80 -6.98 16.10
N GLU A 75 -14.85 -7.68 15.67
CA GLU A 75 -14.84 -9.13 15.43
C GLU A 75 -13.91 -9.44 14.25
N THR A 76 -14.07 -8.71 13.14
CA THR A 76 -13.19 -8.81 11.97
C THR A 76 -11.74 -8.52 12.36
N PHE A 77 -11.47 -7.51 13.18
CA PHE A 77 -10.12 -7.19 13.64
C PHE A 77 -9.50 -8.37 14.39
N PHE A 78 -10.19 -8.94 15.37
CA PHE A 78 -9.65 -10.07 16.13
C PHE A 78 -9.47 -11.32 15.27
N HIS A 79 -10.44 -11.64 14.42
CA HIS A 79 -10.36 -12.80 13.53
C HIS A 79 -9.19 -12.69 12.54
N MET A 80 -9.01 -11.52 11.93
CA MET A 80 -7.98 -11.31 10.89
C MET A 80 -6.58 -11.12 11.47
N THR A 81 -6.48 -10.69 12.73
CA THR A 81 -5.19 -10.47 13.41
C THR A 81 -4.77 -11.63 14.33
N GLU A 82 -5.58 -12.69 14.42
CA GLU A 82 -5.28 -13.86 15.23
C GLU A 82 -4.02 -14.58 14.74
N GLY A 83 -3.11 -14.93 15.67
CA GLY A 83 -1.90 -15.70 15.37
C GLY A 83 -0.77 -14.91 14.68
N ASN A 84 -0.99 -13.65 14.31
CA ASN A 84 0.06 -12.82 13.69
C ASN A 84 0.96 -12.21 14.77
N SER A 85 2.27 -12.47 14.68
CA SER A 85 3.27 -11.86 15.55
C SER A 85 4.45 -11.34 14.73
N LEU A 86 5.05 -10.26 15.22
CA LEU A 86 6.30 -9.70 14.75
C LEU A 86 7.31 -9.92 15.86
N ASP A 87 8.37 -10.66 15.56
CA ASP A 87 9.48 -10.82 16.49
C ASP A 87 10.07 -9.45 16.84
N ALA A 88 10.23 -9.20 18.15
CA ALA A 88 10.80 -7.96 18.69
C ALA A 88 10.07 -6.66 18.30
N PHE A 89 8.75 -6.70 18.05
CA PHE A 89 7.98 -5.48 17.82
C PHE A 89 7.94 -4.57 19.06
N HIS A 90 8.30 -3.31 18.85
CA HIS A 90 8.10 -2.25 19.81
C HIS A 90 7.35 -1.11 19.13
N PHE A 91 6.29 -0.61 19.78
CA PHE A 91 5.54 0.53 19.28
C PHE A 91 6.33 1.84 19.49
N ASP A 92 7.30 2.06 18.61
CA ASP A 92 8.27 3.17 18.65
C ASP A 92 7.83 4.40 17.84
N GLU A 93 8.72 5.40 17.73
CA GLU A 93 8.43 6.68 17.08
C GLU A 93 7.92 6.55 15.64
N ASN A 94 8.47 5.62 14.84
CA ASN A 94 8.05 5.43 13.45
C ASN A 94 6.64 4.84 13.39
N PHE A 95 6.39 3.78 14.15
CA PHE A 95 5.08 3.15 14.20
C PHE A 95 4.03 4.09 14.79
N VAL A 96 4.39 4.93 15.77
CA VAL A 96 3.52 5.96 16.34
C VAL A 96 3.14 7.02 15.29
N LEU A 97 4.10 7.48 14.47
CA LEU A 97 3.83 8.44 13.41
C LEU A 97 2.90 7.85 12.34
N TRP A 98 3.14 6.60 11.94
CA TRP A 98 2.28 5.90 10.98
C TRP A 98 0.88 5.69 11.54
N ALA A 99 0.77 5.18 12.76
CA ALA A 99 -0.49 5.00 13.48
C ALA A 99 -1.31 6.30 13.55
N LYS A 100 -0.68 7.42 13.91
CA LYS A 100 -1.35 8.74 13.95
C LYS A 100 -1.93 9.15 12.60
N SER A 101 -1.25 8.86 11.50
CA SER A 101 -1.75 9.16 10.16
C SER A 101 -2.84 8.19 9.73
N LEU A 102 -2.68 6.88 9.98
CA LEU A 102 -3.70 5.88 9.68
C LEU A 102 -5.00 6.16 10.45
N LEU A 103 -4.93 6.59 11.71
CA LEU A 103 -6.11 6.97 12.51
C LEU A 103 -6.85 8.21 11.98
N LYS A 104 -6.17 9.08 11.21
CA LYS A 104 -6.81 10.23 10.55
C LYS A 104 -7.48 9.82 9.25
N GLU A 105 -6.93 8.83 8.55
CA GLU A 105 -7.41 8.38 7.25
C GLU A 105 -8.52 7.32 7.36
N ILE A 106 -8.36 6.36 8.27
CA ILE A 106 -9.24 5.19 8.40
C ILE A 106 -10.13 5.36 9.64
N ASN A 107 -11.36 5.83 9.41
CA ASN A 107 -12.33 6.08 10.49
C ASN A 107 -12.66 4.82 11.31
N ASN A 108 -12.73 3.65 10.67
CA ASN A 108 -13.08 2.41 11.35
C ASN A 108 -11.94 1.93 12.26
N LEU A 109 -10.67 2.02 11.83
CA LEU A 109 -9.50 1.78 12.68
C LEU A 109 -9.54 2.62 13.97
N LYS A 110 -9.91 3.90 13.86
CA LYS A 110 -10.05 4.78 15.03
C LYS A 110 -11.15 4.31 15.99
N LYS A 111 -12.30 3.88 15.45
CA LYS A 111 -13.42 3.36 16.25
C LYS A 111 -13.05 2.06 16.96
N VAL A 112 -12.53 1.08 16.20
CA VAL A 112 -12.09 -0.21 16.73
C VAL A 112 -11.04 0.00 17.82
N ARG A 113 -10.01 0.81 17.57
CA ARG A 113 -9.01 1.14 18.60
C ARG A 113 -9.64 1.70 19.88
N TYR A 114 -10.57 2.65 19.76
CA TYR A 114 -11.23 3.24 20.93
C TYR A 114 -12.09 2.23 21.72
N ASN A 115 -12.71 1.28 21.02
CA ASN A 115 -13.55 0.27 21.63
C ASN A 115 -12.74 -0.87 22.26
N VAL A 116 -11.59 -1.18 21.70
CA VAL A 116 -10.75 -2.31 22.11
C VAL A 116 -9.66 -1.88 23.10
N VAL A 117 -9.11 -0.67 23.00
CA VAL A 117 -8.01 -0.19 23.86
C VAL A 117 -8.49 0.86 24.86
N PRO A 118 -8.16 0.74 26.17
CA PRO A 118 -7.43 -0.35 26.82
C PRO A 118 -8.34 -1.50 27.31
N LYS A 119 -9.61 -1.53 26.87
CA LYS A 119 -10.66 -2.40 27.45
C LYS A 119 -10.38 -3.90 27.30
N LEU A 120 -9.88 -4.33 26.15
CA LEU A 120 -9.64 -5.72 25.78
C LEU A 120 -8.14 -6.03 25.67
N ILE A 121 -7.36 -5.12 25.08
CA ILE A 121 -5.90 -5.27 24.92
C ILE A 121 -5.19 -3.93 25.15
N SER A 122 -3.87 -4.00 25.37
CA SER A 122 -3.02 -2.81 25.50
C SER A 122 -2.80 -2.10 24.16
N GLU A 123 -2.39 -0.83 24.18
CA GLU A 123 -2.03 -0.07 22.98
C GLU A 123 -0.92 -0.76 22.18
N ASN A 124 0.11 -1.28 22.87
CA ASN A 124 1.21 -1.99 22.23
C ASN A 124 0.73 -3.29 21.55
N GLU A 125 -0.15 -4.05 22.22
CA GLU A 125 -0.72 -5.29 21.68
C GLU A 125 -1.61 -5.01 20.46
N PHE A 126 -2.41 -3.95 20.50
CA PHE A 126 -3.24 -3.53 19.38
C PHE A 126 -2.40 -3.22 18.14
N TRP A 127 -1.35 -2.40 18.28
CA TRP A 127 -0.49 -2.04 17.15
C TRP A 127 0.40 -3.20 16.70
N LEU A 128 0.86 -4.05 17.62
CA LEU A 128 1.58 -5.28 17.26
C LEU A 128 0.73 -6.13 16.31
N ARG A 129 -0.50 -6.45 16.71
CA ARG A 129 -1.44 -7.25 15.91
C ARG A 129 -1.72 -6.62 14.56
N TYR A 130 -1.98 -5.33 14.56
CA TYR A 130 -2.32 -4.58 13.36
C TYR A 130 -1.14 -4.54 12.36
N PHE A 131 0.05 -4.13 12.79
CA PHE A 131 1.22 -4.06 11.92
C PHE A 131 1.74 -5.44 11.51
N SER A 132 1.64 -6.45 12.36
CA SER A 132 1.98 -7.84 11.99
C SER A 132 1.09 -8.31 10.83
N THR A 133 -0.21 -8.05 10.93
CA THR A 133 -1.18 -8.41 9.90
C THR A 133 -0.92 -7.67 8.60
N ILE A 134 -0.60 -6.36 8.67
CA ILE A 134 -0.20 -5.57 7.49
C ILE A 134 1.03 -6.17 6.81
N LYS A 135 2.09 -6.50 7.57
CA LYS A 135 3.31 -7.10 7.00
C LYS A 135 2.97 -8.42 6.29
N MET A 136 2.16 -9.27 6.91
CA MET A 136 1.69 -10.53 6.32
C MET A 136 0.91 -10.33 5.01
N ILE A 137 0.00 -9.35 4.97
CA ILE A 137 -0.75 -9.00 3.75
C ILE A 137 0.20 -8.57 2.64
N ILE A 138 1.13 -7.67 2.93
CA ILE A 138 2.12 -7.18 1.95
C ILE A 138 2.93 -8.34 1.38
N VAL A 139 3.46 -9.20 2.25
CA VAL A 139 4.23 -10.38 1.84
C VAL A 139 3.41 -11.31 0.95
N LYS A 140 2.18 -11.62 1.36
CA LYS A 140 1.29 -12.53 0.63
C LYS A 140 0.93 -11.99 -0.75
N GLU A 141 0.58 -10.71 -0.85
CA GLU A 141 0.20 -10.09 -2.13
C GLU A 141 1.41 -9.87 -3.05
N ALA A 142 2.59 -9.56 -2.51
CA ALA A 142 3.81 -9.48 -3.29
C ALA A 142 4.15 -10.83 -3.97
N PHE A 143 4.04 -11.95 -3.25
CA PHE A 143 4.30 -13.28 -3.81
C PHE A 143 3.25 -13.77 -4.81
N LYS A 144 1.99 -13.30 -4.72
CA LYS A 144 0.98 -13.58 -5.75
C LYS A 144 1.37 -12.92 -7.09
N CYS A 145 2.01 -11.75 -7.05
CA CYS A 145 2.43 -11.02 -8.24
C CYS A 145 3.56 -11.72 -9.02
N THR A 146 4.39 -12.52 -8.35
CA THR A 146 5.53 -13.22 -8.98
C THR A 146 5.14 -14.51 -9.70
N LYS A 147 3.91 -15.02 -9.51
CA LYS A 147 3.46 -16.31 -10.07
C LYS A 147 2.67 -16.21 -11.38
N ASN A 148 2.45 -14.99 -11.88
CA ASN A 148 1.81 -14.70 -13.16
C ASN A 148 2.86 -14.24 -14.18
#